data_AF-A0A2D5ETI5-F1
#
_entry.id   AF-A0A2D5ETI5-F1
#
_cell.length_a   1.000
_cell.length_b   1.000
_cell.length_c   1.000
_cell.angle_alpha   90.00
_cell.angle_beta   90.00
_cell.angle_gamma   90.00
#
_symmetry.space_group_name_H-M   'P 1'
#
loop_
_entity.id
_entity.type
_entity.pdbx_description
1 polymer ?
#
loop_
_entity_poly.entity_id
_entity_poly.type
_entity_poly.pdbx_seq_one_letter_code
_entity_poly.pdbx_strand_id
1 'polypeptide(L)'
;MRTNTPLPRARKATAPETPYGRRGYHARHIGFLRYCERHRLSPALECLLVQALEGHRGDALSQRLGLSTTERFTLELRFRLETGQSLADAARELSTREETE
;
A
#
# COMPACT_ATOMS: atom_id res chain seq x y z
N MET A 1 -5.46 27.18 -50.26
CA MET A 1 -5.62 27.52 -48.83
C MET A 1 -5.53 26.23 -48.03
N ARG A 2 -4.51 26.03 -47.19
CA ARG A 2 -4.30 24.79 -46.40
C ARG A 2 -4.67 25.07 -44.94
N THR A 3 -5.71 24.44 -44.43
CA THR A 3 -6.12 24.52 -43.02
C THR A 3 -5.26 23.58 -42.18
N ASN A 4 -4.38 24.17 -41.35
CA ASN A 4 -3.64 23.46 -40.31
C ASN A 4 -4.58 23.18 -39.14
N THR A 5 -5.07 21.95 -39.01
CA THR A 5 -5.81 21.49 -37.84
C THR A 5 -4.81 20.99 -36.79
N PRO A 6 -4.68 21.60 -35.60
CA PRO A 6 -3.81 21.06 -34.56
C PRO A 6 -4.42 19.77 -34.00
N LEU A 7 -3.73 18.65 -34.20
CA LEU A 7 -4.07 17.36 -33.59
C LEU A 7 -4.05 17.50 -32.05
N PRO A 8 -5.07 17.03 -31.32
CA PRO A 8 -5.08 17.08 -29.87
C PRO A 8 -3.94 16.21 -29.34
N ARG A 9 -3.07 16.85 -28.56
CA ARG A 9 -1.96 16.26 -27.80
C ARG A 9 -2.47 15.01 -27.09
N ALA A 10 -2.03 13.83 -27.53
CA ALA A 10 -2.36 12.57 -26.88
C ALA A 10 -2.03 12.67 -25.39
N ARG A 11 -3.05 12.79 -24.54
CA ARG A 11 -2.91 12.65 -23.10
C ARG A 11 -2.29 11.27 -22.90
N LYS A 12 -1.06 11.25 -22.35
CA LYS A 12 -0.39 10.02 -21.92
C LYS A 12 -1.45 9.19 -21.19
N ALA A 13 -1.67 7.96 -21.64
CA ALA A 13 -2.46 6.99 -20.91
C ALA A 13 -1.92 7.01 -19.47
N THR A 14 -2.73 7.49 -18.54
CA THR A 14 -2.47 7.34 -17.12
C THR A 14 -2.27 5.84 -16.96
N ALA A 15 -1.04 5.43 -16.65
CA ALA A 15 -0.75 4.03 -16.38
C ALA A 15 -1.84 3.57 -15.40
N PRO A 16 -2.44 2.37 -15.59
CA PRO A 16 -3.43 1.89 -14.65
C PRO A 16 -2.85 2.06 -13.26
N GLU A 17 -3.51 2.85 -12.42
CA GLU A 17 -3.21 2.87 -11.00
C GLU A 17 -3.25 1.40 -10.61
N THR A 18 -2.08 0.83 -10.33
CA THR A 18 -2.07 -0.49 -9.71
C THR A 18 -3.00 -0.34 -8.52
N PRO A 19 -4.03 -1.19 -8.36
CA PRO A 19 -5.07 -0.99 -7.34
C PRO A 19 -4.53 -0.86 -5.92
N TYR A 20 -3.25 -1.17 -5.76
CA TYR A 20 -2.43 -1.01 -4.58
C TYR A 20 -1.33 0.00 -4.94
N GLY A 21 -1.25 1.13 -4.22
CA GLY A 21 -0.33 2.26 -4.44
C GLY A 21 1.17 1.96 -4.29
N ARG A 22 1.63 0.84 -4.86
CA ARG A 22 2.96 0.24 -4.75
C ARG A 22 4.10 1.12 -5.25
N ARG A 23 3.87 2.13 -6.10
CA ARG A 23 4.98 2.86 -6.72
C ARG A 23 5.48 4.08 -5.93
N GLY A 24 4.69 4.64 -5.02
CA GLY A 24 5.09 5.84 -4.26
C GLY A 24 5.73 5.54 -2.91
N TYR A 25 5.16 4.59 -2.18
CA TYR A 25 5.52 4.32 -0.79
C TYR A 25 6.89 3.61 -0.64
N HIS A 26 7.16 2.62 -1.49
CA HIS A 26 8.39 1.82 -1.40
C HIS A 26 9.69 2.63 -1.54
N ALA A 27 9.68 3.79 -2.20
CA ALA A 27 10.89 4.57 -2.45
C ALA A 27 11.35 5.42 -1.25
N ARG A 28 10.51 5.62 -0.24
CA ARG A 28 10.82 6.46 0.94
C ARG A 28 10.96 5.68 2.24
N HIS A 29 10.58 4.41 2.25
CA HIS A 29 10.38 3.62 3.45
C HIS A 29 11.27 2.36 3.41
N ILE A 30 12.58 2.52 3.65
CA ILE A 30 13.56 1.41 3.61
C ILE A 30 13.23 0.35 4.68
N GLY A 31 12.75 0.78 5.86
CA GLY A 31 12.29 -0.10 6.92
C GLY A 31 11.15 -1.01 6.46
N PHE A 32 10.18 -0.46 5.74
CA PHE A 32 9.07 -1.22 5.17
C PHE A 32 9.53 -2.27 4.15
N LEU A 33 10.44 -1.93 3.23
CA LEU A 33 10.97 -2.88 2.25
C LEU A 33 11.66 -4.07 2.93
N ARG A 34 12.56 -3.80 3.89
CA ARG A 34 13.26 -4.84 4.65
C ARG A 34 12.28 -5.73 5.42
N TYR A 35 11.23 -5.13 5.98
CA TYR A 35 10.19 -5.87 6.69
C TYR A 35 9.43 -6.82 5.76
N CYS A 36 9.02 -6.34 4.58
CA CYS A 36 8.33 -7.15 3.58
C CYS A 36 9.21 -8.32 3.10
N GLU A 37 10.49 -8.08 2.84
CA GLU A 37 11.44 -9.12 2.43
C GLU A 37 11.67 -10.16 3.53
N ARG A 38 11.86 -9.71 4.78
CA ARG A 38 12.08 -10.59 5.94
C ARG A 38 10.91 -11.56 6.15
N HIS A 39 9.69 -11.06 6.03
CA HIS A 39 8.47 -11.85 6.27
C HIS A 39 7.87 -12.44 4.99
N ARG A 40 8.48 -12.20 3.82
CA ARG A 40 7.99 -12.63 2.51
C ARG A 40 6.50 -12.31 2.29
N LEU A 41 6.10 -11.10 2.67
CA LEU A 41 4.71 -10.67 2.62
C LEU A 41 4.15 -10.77 1.20
N SER A 42 2.93 -11.28 1.09
CA SER A 42 2.22 -11.23 -0.19
C SER A 42 1.84 -9.79 -0.56
N PRO A 43 1.64 -9.47 -1.85
CA PRO A 43 1.29 -8.11 -2.29
C PRO A 43 0.06 -7.51 -1.59
N ALA A 44 -0.91 -8.36 -1.22
CA ALA A 44 -2.10 -7.93 -0.48
C ALA A 44 -1.75 -7.48 0.95
N LEU A 45 -0.83 -8.19 1.61
CA LEU A 45 -0.38 -7.88 2.97
C LEU A 45 0.57 -6.68 3.00
N GLU A 46 1.41 -6.53 1.98
CA GLU A 46 2.20 -5.31 1.78
C GLU A 46 1.28 -4.09 1.71
N CYS A 47 0.24 -4.16 0.87
CA CYS A 47 -0.72 -3.07 0.73
C CYS A 47 -1.47 -2.78 2.04
N LEU A 48 -1.87 -3.82 2.76
CA LEU A 48 -2.51 -3.70 4.07
C LEU A 48 -1.62 -2.93 5.06
N LEU A 49 -0.32 -3.26 5.09
CA LEU A 49 0.66 -2.62 5.96
C LEU A 49 0.94 -1.16 5.56
N VAL A 50 1.06 -0.87 4.26
CA VAL A 50 1.19 0.52 3.77
C VAL A 50 0.03 1.38 4.25
N GLN A 51 -1.20 0.91 4.09
CA GLN A 51 -2.38 1.67 4.52
C GLN A 51 -2.43 1.85 6.05
N ALA A 52 -1.97 0.85 6.81
CA ALA A 52 -1.85 0.97 8.26
C ALA A 52 -0.79 2.00 8.69
N LEU A 53 0.32 2.11 7.95
CA LEU A 53 1.36 3.11 8.15
C LEU A 53 0.89 4.52 7.78
N GLU A 54 0.03 4.65 6.78
CA GLU A 54 -0.67 5.91 6.44
C GLU A 54 -1.73 6.30 7.49
N GLY A 55 -1.92 5.49 8.54
CA GLY A 55 -2.83 5.76 9.65
C GLY A 55 -4.25 5.21 9.46
N HIS A 56 -4.52 4.50 8.38
CA HIS A 56 -5.83 3.88 8.14
C HIS A 56 -5.99 2.60 8.97
N ARG A 57 -7.07 2.50 9.75
CA ARG A 57 -7.36 1.35 10.64
C ARG A 57 -8.82 0.94 10.56
N GLY A 58 -9.11 -0.33 10.86
CA GLY A 58 -10.47 -0.85 10.99
C GLY A 58 -11.31 -0.57 9.74
N ASP A 59 -12.45 0.11 9.91
CA ASP A 59 -13.38 0.38 8.81
C ASP A 59 -12.82 1.33 7.75
N ALA A 60 -11.95 2.28 8.14
CA ALA A 60 -11.28 3.15 7.19
C ALA A 60 -10.36 2.35 6.25
N LEU A 61 -9.72 1.30 6.78
CA LEU A 61 -8.89 0.37 6.00
C LEU A 61 -9.75 -0.46 5.04
N SER A 62 -10.90 -0.96 5.49
CA SER A 62 -11.88 -1.67 4.66
C SER A 62 -12.37 -0.81 3.49
N GLN A 63 -12.80 0.42 3.76
CA GLN A 63 -13.30 1.35 2.75
C GLN A 63 -12.23 1.69 1.71
N ARG A 64 -10.99 1.89 2.18
CA ARG A 64 -9.88 2.30 1.32
C ARG A 64 -9.41 1.19 0.39
N LEU A 65 -9.41 -0.05 0.87
CA LEU A 65 -9.02 -1.23 0.11
C LEU A 65 -10.19 -1.90 -0.63
N GLY A 66 -11.42 -1.39 -0.46
CA GLY A 66 -12.62 -2.00 -1.03
C GLY A 66 -12.91 -3.40 -0.49
N LEU A 67 -12.49 -3.68 0.75
CA LEU A 67 -12.62 -4.99 1.39
C LEU A 67 -13.88 -5.03 2.26
N SER A 68 -14.55 -6.18 2.27
CA SER A 68 -15.52 -6.48 3.33
C SER A 68 -14.82 -6.65 4.69
N THR A 69 -15.60 -6.55 5.77
CA THR A 69 -15.10 -6.79 7.13
C THR A 69 -14.45 -8.17 7.28
N THR A 70 -15.02 -9.20 6.65
CA THR A 70 -14.49 -10.58 6.69
C THR A 70 -13.17 -10.69 5.94
N GLU A 71 -13.05 -10.05 4.78
CA GLU A 71 -11.80 -10.05 4.00
C GLU A 71 -10.70 -9.30 4.73
N ARG A 72 -11.00 -8.12 5.30
CA ARG A 72 -10.05 -7.39 6.16
C ARG A 72 -9.58 -8.27 7.31
N PHE A 73 -10.50 -8.89 8.03
CA PHE A 73 -10.16 -9.75 9.17
C PHE A 73 -9.29 -10.94 8.76
N THR A 74 -9.59 -11.55 7.61
CA THR A 74 -8.81 -12.68 7.07
C THR A 74 -7.40 -12.25 6.69
N LEU A 75 -7.25 -11.06 6.09
CA LEU A 75 -5.93 -10.50 5.76
C LEU A 75 -5.14 -10.10 7.01
N GLU A 76 -5.77 -9.50 8.02
CA GLU A 76 -5.12 -9.20 9.30
C GLU A 76 -4.69 -10.47 10.05
N LEU A 77 -5.53 -11.51 10.03
CA LEU A 77 -5.19 -12.79 10.62
C LEU A 77 -4.01 -13.44 9.88
N ARG A 78 -4.03 -13.43 8.54
CA ARG A 78 -2.93 -13.93 7.73
C ARG A 78 -1.65 -13.15 7.99
N PHE A 79 -1.72 -11.82 8.06
CA PHE A 79 -0.59 -10.97 8.43
C PHE A 79 0.00 -11.40 9.77
N ARG A 80 -0.84 -11.63 10.78
CA ARG A 80 -0.39 -12.08 12.09
C ARG A 80 0.25 -13.46 12.06
N LEU A 81 -0.29 -14.40 11.27
CA LEU A 81 0.28 -15.74 11.13
C LEU A 81 1.65 -15.70 10.42
N GLU A 82 1.83 -14.84 9.42
CA GLU A 82 3.10 -14.71 8.68
C GLU A 82 4.18 -13.92 9.43
N THR A 83 3.77 -12.90 10.20
CA THR A 83 4.71 -11.99 10.86
C THR A 83 4.91 -12.27 12.35
N GLY A 84 3.99 -13.02 12.96
CA GLY A 84 3.92 -13.21 14.40
C GLY A 84 3.39 -11.98 15.16
N GLN A 85 3.03 -10.89 14.47
CA GLN A 85 2.62 -9.64 15.11
C GLN A 85 1.33 -9.04 14.52
N SER A 86 0.69 -8.16 15.28
CA SER A 86 -0.49 -7.47 14.78
C SER A 86 -0.11 -6.43 13.74
N LEU A 87 -1.02 -6.14 12.81
CA LEU A 87 -0.84 -5.08 11.82
C LEU A 87 -0.56 -3.72 12.46
N ALA A 88 -1.23 -3.42 13.58
CA ALA A 88 -1.07 -2.16 14.31
C ALA A 88 0.31 -2.05 14.97
N ASP A 89 0.82 -3.14 15.53
CA ASP A 89 2.15 -3.17 16.16
C ASP A 89 3.24 -3.05 15.10
N ALA A 90 3.10 -3.76 13.98
CA ALA A 90 4.03 -3.68 12.86
C ALA A 90 4.09 -2.25 12.28
N ALA A 91 2.92 -1.62 12.09
CA ALA A 91 2.85 -0.25 11.61
C ALA A 91 3.52 0.71 12.61
N ARG A 92 3.24 0.56 13.91
CA ARG A 92 3.84 1.39 14.95
C ARG A 92 5.36 1.24 15.01
N GLU A 93 5.88 0.01 14.97
CA GLU A 93 7.31 -0.30 15.00
C GLU A 93 8.04 0.38 13.83
N LEU A 94 7.47 0.25 12.63
CA LEU A 94 8.02 0.83 11.41
C LEU A 94 7.97 2.37 11.43
N SER A 95 6.86 2.97 11.86
CA SER A 95 6.77 4.43 12.00
C SER A 95 7.80 4.98 13.00
N THR A 96 8.02 4.32 14.15
CA THR A 96 9.03 4.77 15.12
C THR A 96 10.46 4.66 14.61
N ARG A 97 10.78 3.64 13.81
CA ARG A 97 12.14 3.45 13.27
C ARG A 97 12.49 4.48 12.20
N GLU A 98 11.50 4.88 11.39
CA GLU A 98 11.70 5.90 10.35
C GLU A 98 11.87 7.31 10.91
N GLU A 99 11.42 7.58 12.14
CA GLU A 99 11.69 8.84 12.84
C GLU A 99 13.09 8.91 13.45
N THR A 100 13.81 7.78 13.56
CA THR A 100 15.13 7.70 14.23
C THR A 100 16.32 7.56 13.28
N GLU A 101 16.10 7.33 11.99
CA GLU A 101 17.12 7.26 10.93
C GLU A 101 17.12 8.54 10.08
#